data_AF-A0A0A9GDP1-F1
#
_entry.id   AF-A0A0A9GDP1-F1
#
_cell.length_a   1.000
_cell.length_b   1.000
_cell.length_c   1.000
_cell.angle_alpha   90.00
_cell.angle_beta   90.00
_cell.angle_gamma   90.00
#
_symmetry.space_group_name_H-M   'P 1'
#
loop_
_entity.id
_entity.type
_entity.pdbx_description
1 polymer ?
#
loop_
_entity_poly.entity_id
_entity_poly.type
_entity_poly.pdbx_seq_one_letter_code
_entity_poly.pdbx_strand_id
1 'polypeptide(L)'
;MGRRRGHDEAPIDLDSDKDVEESKSKRPRTHRTTTVKTSGSSKNVLPSFYDNVSQNRSLRNATSRRNKANQDKLDTDIFELYMEDLWKRIDEDKKSAYAYFDSLWFNMYNSGLNKLNVLKWIKAKRIFSRQYVFVPIVCWGHWSLLVLCHFDETNCSDIKKGPRMIVLDSLNTTDPTRLQSAIRRFIVDIYKSEEREESKQFINKIRLEFPKVPQQNGEECGIYVLYFIQCFLQNNKLAEVLENKNLEEDFSHLFDDGWFDPEELENFRKDIHSFQANRNNKTAECEYSS
;
A
#
# COMPACT_ATOMS: atom_id res chain seq x y z
N MET A 1 41.70 11.83 68.53
CA MET A 1 40.44 11.38 69.15
C MET A 1 39.83 10.27 68.27
N GLY A 2 39.50 9.11 68.89
CA GLY A 2 38.69 7.96 68.39
C GLY A 2 39.23 7.13 67.19
N ARG A 3 39.89 5.96 67.35
CA ARG A 3 39.42 4.54 67.58
C ARG A 3 38.40 4.04 66.52
N ARG A 4 38.68 3.09 65.61
CA ARG A 4 39.02 1.62 65.64
C ARG A 4 37.79 0.67 65.55
N ARG A 5 37.87 -0.29 64.58
CA ARG A 5 37.24 -1.65 64.45
C ARG A 5 35.76 -1.69 64.04
N GLY A 6 35.24 -2.61 63.20
CA GLY A 6 35.72 -3.86 62.58
C GLY A 6 34.65 -4.97 62.70
N HIS A 7 34.48 -5.81 61.66
CA HIS A 7 33.76 -7.11 61.59
C HIS A 7 32.21 -7.09 61.72
N ASP A 8 31.38 -7.99 61.17
CA ASP A 8 31.48 -9.14 60.26
C ASP A 8 30.04 -9.60 59.90
N GLU A 9 29.93 -10.45 58.87
CA GLU A 9 28.97 -11.56 58.70
C GLU A 9 27.45 -11.33 58.45
N ALA A 10 27.00 -11.96 57.35
CA ALA A 10 25.62 -12.37 57.10
C ALA A 10 25.28 -13.66 57.89
N PRO A 11 23.98 -14.03 57.98
CA PRO A 11 23.63 -15.35 57.45
C PRO A 11 22.25 -15.44 56.75
N ILE A 12 22.12 -16.59 56.09
CA ILE A 12 21.05 -17.19 55.27
C ILE A 12 19.99 -17.87 56.17
N ASP A 13 18.73 -17.95 55.71
CA ASP A 13 17.82 -19.15 55.70
C ASP A 13 16.43 -18.69 55.21
N LEU A 14 15.80 -19.21 54.16
CA LEU A 14 15.38 -20.58 53.77
C LEU A 14 14.16 -21.14 54.53
N ASP A 15 13.30 -21.77 53.71
CA ASP A 15 12.25 -22.76 54.00
C ASP A 15 10.87 -22.26 54.50
N SER A 16 9.72 -22.86 54.12
CA SER A 16 9.39 -24.00 53.24
C SER A 16 7.85 -24.18 53.22
N ASP A 17 7.34 -24.62 52.05
CA ASP A 17 6.24 -25.57 51.74
C ASP A 17 4.84 -25.52 52.41
N LYS A 18 3.79 -25.72 51.59
CA LYS A 18 3.04 -27.00 51.42
C LYS A 18 1.67 -26.88 50.73
N ASP A 19 1.58 -27.54 49.57
CA ASP A 19 0.57 -28.45 48.98
C ASP A 19 -0.84 -28.67 49.60
N VAL A 20 -1.80 -29.00 48.72
CA VAL A 20 -2.86 -30.08 48.77
C VAL A 20 -3.90 -29.79 47.65
N GLU A 21 -3.93 -30.52 46.52
CA GLU A 21 -4.58 -31.84 46.21
C GLU A 21 -6.09 -31.79 45.82
N GLU A 22 -6.37 -32.30 44.60
CA GLU A 22 -7.50 -33.18 44.18
C GLU A 22 -8.97 -32.65 44.08
N SER A 23 -9.92 -33.12 43.24
CA SER A 23 -10.08 -34.30 42.35
C SER A 23 -11.41 -34.23 41.53
N LYS A 24 -11.51 -34.98 40.40
CA LYS A 24 -12.70 -35.65 39.74
C LYS A 24 -13.86 -34.80 39.16
N SER A 25 -14.67 -35.19 38.14
CA SER A 25 -14.73 -36.21 37.07
C SER A 25 -16.02 -35.98 36.23
N LYS A 26 -16.07 -36.41 34.95
CA LYS A 26 -17.22 -37.01 34.17
C LYS A 26 -17.37 -36.54 32.71
N ARG A 27 -17.26 -37.49 31.76
CA ARG A 27 -17.88 -37.52 30.41
C ARG A 27 -19.12 -38.47 30.46
N PRO A 28 -20.07 -38.50 29.49
CA PRO A 28 -19.92 -39.12 28.14
C PRO A 28 -20.57 -38.28 26.99
N ARG A 29 -20.01 -38.18 25.78
CA ARG A 29 -19.93 -39.11 24.62
C ARG A 29 -21.20 -39.13 23.73
N THR A 30 -21.09 -38.58 22.51
CA THR A 30 -21.76 -39.11 21.31
C THR A 30 -20.85 -38.95 20.09
N HIS A 31 -20.52 -40.09 19.48
CA HIS A 31 -19.80 -40.21 18.23
C HIS A 31 -20.77 -39.95 17.06
N ARG A 32 -20.29 -39.28 16.00
CA ARG A 32 -20.69 -39.66 14.64
C ARG A 32 -19.51 -39.44 13.68
N THR A 33 -19.21 -40.51 12.96
CA THR A 33 -18.00 -40.73 12.16
C THR A 33 -18.20 -40.26 10.72
N THR A 34 -17.09 -39.77 10.14
CA THR A 34 -16.69 -39.73 8.71
C THR A 34 -17.51 -38.93 7.69
N THR A 35 -16.82 -38.02 7.00
CA THR A 35 -16.32 -38.27 5.63
C THR A 35 -15.25 -37.25 5.25
N VAL A 36 -14.09 -37.75 4.84
CA VAL A 36 -13.03 -36.99 4.14
C VAL A 36 -13.34 -37.05 2.65
N LYS A 37 -13.39 -35.89 1.98
CA LYS A 37 -13.01 -35.77 0.58
C LYS A 37 -12.26 -34.45 0.35
N THR A 38 -11.07 -34.63 -0.18
CA THR A 38 -10.08 -33.67 -0.67
C THR A 38 -10.59 -32.91 -1.89
N SER A 39 -10.38 -31.59 -1.93
CA SER A 39 -9.81 -30.92 -3.12
C SER A 39 -9.08 -29.64 -2.67
N GLY A 40 -7.81 -29.54 -3.07
CA GLY A 40 -7.01 -28.35 -2.85
C GLY A 40 -7.42 -27.27 -3.83
N SER A 41 -7.49 -26.03 -3.35
CA SER A 41 -7.22 -24.85 -4.17
C SER A 41 -6.76 -23.71 -3.28
N SER A 42 -5.87 -22.91 -3.84
CA SER A 42 -4.86 -22.05 -3.22
C SER A 42 -5.37 -21.09 -2.15
N LYS A 43 -4.83 -21.18 -0.92
CA LYS A 43 -4.94 -20.14 0.10
C LYS A 43 -3.80 -19.17 -0.13
N ASN A 44 -4.05 -18.02 -0.78
CA ASN A 44 -3.20 -16.81 -0.71
C ASN A 44 -3.84 -15.58 -1.39
N VAL A 45 -5.16 -15.41 -1.33
CA VAL A 45 -5.80 -14.15 -1.73
C VAL A 45 -6.15 -13.38 -0.46
N LEU A 46 -5.44 -12.27 -0.22
CA LEU A 46 -5.79 -11.32 0.84
C LEU A 46 -7.01 -10.51 0.39
N PRO A 47 -8.01 -10.30 1.26
CA PRO A 47 -9.25 -9.67 0.86
C PRO A 47 -9.01 -8.26 0.33
N SER A 48 -9.42 -8.00 -0.92
CA SER A 48 -9.78 -6.67 -1.40
C SER A 48 -10.87 -6.08 -0.49
N PHE A 49 -10.99 -4.76 -0.40
CA PHE A 49 -12.09 -4.13 0.35
C PHE A 49 -13.46 -4.71 -0.06
N TYR A 50 -13.60 -5.09 -1.34
CA TYR A 50 -14.79 -5.70 -1.91
C TYR A 50 -15.02 -7.18 -1.53
N ASP A 51 -14.02 -7.89 -0.98
CA ASP A 51 -14.13 -9.31 -0.62
C ASP A 51 -14.89 -9.56 0.69
N ASN A 52 -15.04 -8.53 1.54
CA ASN A 52 -15.73 -8.61 2.83
C ASN A 52 -16.97 -7.71 2.95
N VAL A 53 -17.31 -6.95 1.90
CA VAL A 53 -18.59 -6.23 1.85
C VAL A 53 -19.63 -7.23 1.36
N SER A 54 -20.56 -7.59 2.24
CA SER A 54 -21.73 -8.43 1.96
C SER A 54 -22.21 -8.29 0.51
N GLN A 55 -22.34 -9.42 -0.19
CA GLN A 55 -23.02 -9.59 -1.50
C GLN A 55 -24.49 -9.09 -1.52
N ASN A 56 -24.95 -8.40 -0.48
CA ASN A 56 -26.31 -7.94 -0.22
C ASN A 56 -26.45 -6.42 -0.09
N ARG A 57 -25.47 -5.61 -0.51
CA ARG A 57 -25.86 -4.28 -1.02
C ARG A 57 -26.23 -4.48 -2.46
N SER A 58 -27.54 -4.38 -2.72
CA SER A 58 -28.08 -4.20 -4.06
C SER A 58 -27.16 -3.25 -4.82
N LEU A 59 -27.03 -3.51 -6.12
CA LEU A 59 -27.03 -2.49 -7.15
C LEU A 59 -27.82 -1.27 -6.64
N ARG A 60 -27.17 -0.37 -5.93
CA ARG A 60 -27.68 0.98 -5.72
C ARG A 60 -27.11 1.67 -6.93
N ASN A 61 -27.90 1.59 -7.99
CA ASN A 61 -27.74 2.33 -9.22
C ASN A 61 -27.58 3.80 -8.85
N ALA A 62 -26.34 4.21 -8.60
CA ALA A 62 -25.90 5.56 -8.89
C ALA A 62 -25.52 5.54 -10.37
N THR A 63 -26.51 5.34 -11.24
CA THR A 63 -26.40 5.75 -12.63
C THR A 63 -26.39 7.28 -12.62
N SER A 64 -25.23 7.85 -12.28
CA SER A 64 -24.88 9.13 -12.85
C SER A 64 -24.86 8.90 -14.35
N ARG A 65 -25.92 9.34 -15.05
CA ARG A 65 -25.84 9.59 -16.48
C ARG A 65 -24.68 10.55 -16.65
N ARG A 66 -23.47 10.01 -16.82
CA ARG A 66 -22.30 10.80 -17.15
C ARG A 66 -22.69 11.53 -18.42
N ASN A 67 -22.84 12.84 -18.32
CA ASN A 67 -22.67 13.68 -19.50
C ASN A 67 -21.33 13.24 -20.11
N LYS A 68 -21.33 13.05 -21.43
CA LYS A 68 -20.16 12.68 -22.24
C LYS A 68 -18.96 13.64 -22.08
N ALA A 69 -19.06 14.62 -21.18
CA ALA A 69 -18.21 15.78 -20.99
C ALA A 69 -17.01 15.56 -20.05
N ASN A 70 -17.06 14.65 -19.06
CA ASN A 70 -15.94 14.46 -18.11
C ASN A 70 -15.56 12.97 -17.95
N GLN A 71 -15.22 12.28 -19.05
CA GLN A 71 -14.68 10.90 -18.99
C GLN A 71 -13.32 10.84 -18.27
N ASP A 72 -12.63 11.97 -18.25
CA ASP A 72 -11.31 12.23 -17.69
C ASP A 72 -11.27 12.14 -16.16
N LYS A 73 -12.40 12.44 -15.50
CA LYS A 73 -12.51 12.31 -14.05
C LYS A 73 -12.75 10.86 -13.65
N LEU A 74 -11.70 10.19 -13.20
CA LEU A 74 -11.83 8.84 -12.67
C LEU A 74 -12.54 8.83 -11.32
N ASP A 75 -13.53 7.94 -11.26
CA ASP A 75 -14.15 7.53 -10.00
C ASP A 75 -13.32 6.41 -9.37
N THR A 76 -13.37 6.28 -8.05
CA THR A 76 -12.62 5.26 -7.30
C THR A 76 -12.93 3.85 -7.80
N ASP A 77 -14.19 3.51 -8.10
CA ASP A 77 -14.52 2.15 -8.55
C ASP A 77 -13.85 1.81 -9.89
N ILE A 78 -13.81 2.78 -10.82
CA ILE A 78 -13.14 2.59 -12.12
C ILE A 78 -11.62 2.49 -11.92
N PHE A 79 -11.05 3.31 -11.03
CA PHE A 79 -9.64 3.27 -10.70
C PHE A 79 -9.23 1.88 -10.17
N GLU A 80 -9.95 1.34 -9.19
CA GLU A 80 -9.64 0.03 -8.59
C GLU A 80 -9.76 -1.10 -9.61
N LEU A 81 -10.80 -1.08 -10.45
CA LEU A 81 -10.99 -2.09 -11.49
C LEU A 81 -9.88 -2.06 -12.54
N TYR A 82 -9.44 -0.87 -12.95
CA TYR A 82 -8.35 -0.74 -13.90
C TYR A 82 -7.01 -1.12 -13.25
N MET A 83 -6.80 -0.78 -11.98
CA MET A 83 -5.66 -1.26 -11.20
C MET A 83 -5.58 -2.79 -11.15
N GLU A 84 -6.71 -3.48 -10.92
CA GLU A 84 -6.76 -4.94 -10.98
C GLU A 84 -6.41 -5.49 -12.36
N ASP A 85 -6.84 -4.81 -13.43
CA ASP A 85 -6.51 -5.18 -14.80
C ASP A 85 -5.01 -5.00 -15.07
N LEU A 86 -4.43 -3.85 -14.69
CA LEU A 86 -2.98 -3.61 -14.74
C LEU A 86 -2.21 -4.69 -13.98
N TRP A 87 -2.68 -5.05 -12.79
CA TRP A 87 -2.02 -6.06 -11.96
C TRP A 87 -2.03 -7.46 -12.58
N LYS A 88 -3.08 -7.79 -13.35
CA LYS A 88 -3.17 -9.06 -14.10
C LYS A 88 -2.20 -9.12 -15.27
N ARG A 89 -1.83 -7.96 -15.84
CA ARG A 89 -0.89 -7.86 -16.97
C ARG A 89 0.58 -8.05 -16.57
N ILE A 90 0.91 -8.04 -15.28
CA ILE A 90 2.29 -8.24 -14.78
C ILE A 90 2.67 -9.73 -14.87
N ASP A 91 3.90 -10.02 -15.28
CA ASP A 91 4.49 -11.37 -15.22
C ASP A 91 4.51 -11.89 -13.77
N GLU A 92 4.06 -13.13 -13.53
CA GLU A 92 4.01 -13.74 -12.18
C GLU A 92 5.37 -13.70 -11.46
N ASP A 93 6.47 -13.91 -12.19
CA ASP A 93 7.82 -13.88 -11.65
C ASP A 93 8.20 -12.50 -11.08
N LYS A 94 7.69 -11.43 -11.70
CA LYS A 94 7.95 -10.05 -11.31
C LYS A 94 6.99 -9.56 -10.22
N LYS A 95 5.78 -10.12 -10.10
CA LYS A 95 4.77 -9.68 -9.12
C LYS A 95 5.29 -9.69 -7.68
N SER A 96 6.23 -10.58 -7.36
CA SER A 96 6.81 -10.65 -6.01
C SER A 96 7.59 -9.39 -5.60
N ALA A 97 8.14 -8.64 -6.56
CA ALA A 97 8.87 -7.40 -6.33
C ALA A 97 7.96 -6.20 -6.05
N TYR A 98 6.67 -6.29 -6.40
CA TYR A 98 5.73 -5.18 -6.33
C TYR A 98 4.64 -5.42 -5.27
N ALA A 99 4.10 -4.33 -4.73
CA ALA A 99 2.80 -4.33 -4.08
C ALA A 99 2.05 -3.03 -4.41
N TYR A 100 0.74 -3.03 -4.24
CA TYR A 100 -0.06 -1.81 -4.28
C TYR A 100 -1.10 -1.80 -3.15
N PHE A 101 -1.45 -0.60 -2.72
CA PHE A 101 -2.52 -0.34 -1.78
C PHE A 101 -3.80 0.06 -2.51
N ASP A 102 -4.93 -0.25 -1.89
CA ASP A 102 -6.22 0.31 -2.25
C ASP A 102 -6.19 1.84 -2.06
N SER A 103 -6.77 2.57 -3.01
CA SER A 103 -6.68 4.03 -3.06
C SER A 103 -7.31 4.75 -1.88
N LEU A 104 -8.22 4.09 -1.15
CA LEU A 104 -8.89 4.68 0.00
C LEU A 104 -8.07 4.53 1.29
N TRP A 105 -7.09 3.63 1.34
CA TRP A 105 -6.36 3.31 2.58
C TRP A 105 -5.65 4.52 3.18
N PHE A 106 -4.97 5.33 2.36
CA PHE A 106 -4.28 6.51 2.86
C PHE A 106 -5.25 7.53 3.46
N ASN A 107 -6.39 7.78 2.79
CA ASN A 107 -7.41 8.70 3.28
C ASN A 107 -8.09 8.17 4.57
N MET A 108 -8.39 6.87 4.63
CA MET A 108 -8.92 6.20 5.82
C MET A 108 -7.96 6.27 7.01
N TYR A 109 -6.66 6.16 6.74
CA TYR A 109 -5.62 6.36 7.74
C TYR A 109 -5.56 7.82 8.21
N ASN A 110 -5.51 8.76 7.26
CA ASN A 110 -5.28 10.18 7.56
C ASN A 110 -6.48 10.83 8.27
N SER A 111 -7.70 10.39 7.96
CA SER A 111 -8.93 10.79 8.67
C SER A 111 -9.06 10.17 10.08
N GLY A 112 -8.23 9.19 10.42
CA GLY A 112 -8.24 8.50 11.71
C GLY A 112 -9.35 7.46 11.89
N LEU A 113 -10.33 7.40 10.97
CA LEU A 113 -11.52 6.56 11.08
C LEU A 113 -11.23 5.06 11.14
N ASN A 114 -10.17 4.59 10.46
CA ASN A 114 -9.85 3.18 10.34
C ASN A 114 -8.35 2.87 10.45
N LYS A 115 -7.60 3.73 11.14
CA LYS A 115 -6.13 3.66 11.23
C LYS A 115 -5.59 2.26 11.57
N LEU A 116 -6.15 1.59 12.59
CA LEU A 116 -5.67 0.27 13.01
C LEU A 116 -5.90 -0.82 11.96
N ASN A 117 -7.06 -0.79 11.29
CA ASN A 117 -7.39 -1.72 10.22
C ASN A 117 -6.48 -1.52 9.01
N VAL A 118 -6.26 -0.27 8.60
CA VAL A 118 -5.36 0.07 7.50
C VAL A 118 -3.94 -0.44 7.77
N LEU A 119 -3.39 -0.19 8.97
CA LEU A 119 -2.06 -0.71 9.32
C LEU A 119 -2.01 -2.24 9.31
N LYS A 120 -3.07 -2.93 9.77
CA LYS A 120 -3.17 -4.39 9.69
C LYS A 120 -3.17 -4.89 8.24
N TRP A 121 -3.90 -4.23 7.34
CA TRP A 121 -3.93 -4.60 5.92
C TRP A 121 -2.59 -4.33 5.22
N ILE A 122 -1.93 -3.21 5.55
CA ILE A 122 -0.59 -2.90 5.05
C ILE A 122 0.43 -3.96 5.49
N LYS A 123 0.43 -4.35 6.77
CA LYS A 123 1.29 -5.43 7.28
C LYS A 123 1.10 -6.73 6.48
N ALA A 124 -0.13 -7.03 6.06
CA ALA A 124 -0.41 -8.21 5.24
C ALA A 124 0.18 -8.13 3.82
N LYS A 125 0.44 -6.93 3.28
CA LYS A 125 1.09 -6.74 1.97
C LYS A 125 2.60 -7.02 2.01
N ARG A 126 3.20 -7.10 3.21
CA ARG A 126 4.63 -7.37 3.44
C ARG A 126 5.53 -6.39 2.68
N ILE A 127 5.31 -5.09 2.88
CA ILE A 127 5.95 -4.05 2.06
C ILE A 127 7.47 -4.03 2.14
N PHE A 128 8.03 -4.44 3.29
CA PHE A 128 9.48 -4.59 3.51
C PHE A 128 10.08 -5.81 2.80
N SER A 129 9.29 -6.54 2.02
CA SER A 129 9.74 -7.66 1.19
C SER A 129 9.59 -7.35 -0.30
N ARG A 130 9.27 -6.09 -0.63
CA ARG A 130 8.98 -5.62 -1.99
C ARG A 130 9.97 -4.54 -2.35
N GLN A 131 10.38 -4.51 -3.61
CA GLN A 131 11.21 -3.43 -4.14
C GLN A 131 10.41 -2.14 -4.28
N TYR A 132 9.18 -2.25 -4.78
CA TYR A 132 8.31 -1.10 -5.05
C TYR A 132 6.91 -1.31 -4.48
N VAL A 133 6.40 -0.30 -3.79
CA VAL A 133 5.02 -0.28 -3.31
C VAL A 133 4.30 0.97 -3.79
N PHE A 134 3.23 0.78 -4.56
CA PHE A 134 2.39 1.85 -5.08
C PHE A 134 1.30 2.19 -4.07
N VAL A 135 1.24 3.45 -3.67
CA VAL A 135 0.29 3.98 -2.70
C VAL A 135 -0.47 5.14 -3.37
N PRO A 136 -1.63 4.87 -4.00
CA PRO A 136 -2.49 5.93 -4.49
C PRO A 136 -2.97 6.78 -3.31
N ILE A 137 -2.89 8.11 -3.46
CA ILE A 137 -3.29 9.09 -2.46
C ILE A 137 -4.44 9.91 -3.04
N VAL A 138 -5.61 9.77 -2.43
CA VAL A 138 -6.79 10.60 -2.73
C VAL A 138 -6.98 11.59 -1.59
N CYS A 139 -6.68 12.86 -1.83
CA CYS A 139 -6.85 13.93 -0.84
C CYS A 139 -7.50 15.15 -1.50
N TRP A 140 -8.53 15.70 -0.87
CA TRP A 140 -9.20 16.93 -1.31
C TRP A 140 -9.71 16.89 -2.77
N GLY A 141 -10.12 15.73 -3.26
CA GLY A 141 -10.59 15.55 -4.64
C GLY A 141 -9.47 15.45 -5.69
N HIS A 142 -8.20 15.35 -5.24
CA HIS A 142 -7.03 15.19 -6.08
C HIS A 142 -6.38 13.82 -5.87
N TRP A 143 -5.86 13.25 -6.97
CA TRP A 143 -5.13 11.99 -7.00
C TRP A 143 -3.64 12.26 -7.17
N SER A 144 -2.82 11.67 -6.31
CA SER A 144 -1.37 11.63 -6.44
C SER A 144 -0.87 10.22 -6.16
N LEU A 145 0.35 9.90 -6.57
CA LEU A 145 0.95 8.59 -6.33
C LEU A 145 2.15 8.74 -5.40
N LEU A 146 2.13 8.02 -4.27
CA LEU A 146 3.31 7.78 -3.47
C LEU A 146 3.90 6.41 -3.85
N VAL A 147 5.18 6.38 -4.17
CA VAL A 147 5.95 5.15 -4.41
C VAL A 147 6.96 4.97 -3.29
N LEU A 148 6.91 3.82 -2.64
CA LEU A 148 7.90 3.40 -1.64
C LEU A 148 8.92 2.49 -2.34
N CYS A 149 10.19 2.88 -2.33
CA CYS A 149 11.27 2.16 -3.00
C CYS A 149 12.27 1.64 -1.97
N HIS A 150 12.65 0.36 -2.08
CA HIS A 150 13.73 -0.26 -1.30
C HIS A 150 13.56 -0.13 0.23
N PHE A 151 12.35 -0.36 0.73
CA PHE A 151 12.06 -0.24 2.17
C PHE A 151 12.67 -1.38 3.00
N ASP A 152 13.09 -2.47 2.36
CA ASP A 152 13.87 -3.55 2.94
C ASP A 152 15.28 -3.11 3.39
N GLU A 153 15.78 -1.99 2.87
CA GLU A 153 17.11 -1.47 3.16
C GLU A 153 17.17 -0.63 4.44
N THR A 154 18.19 -0.89 5.26
CA THR A 154 18.36 -0.24 6.57
C THR A 154 19.40 0.88 6.55
N ASN A 155 20.03 1.13 5.40
CA ASN A 155 21.03 2.18 5.24
C ASN A 155 20.48 3.37 4.43
N CYS A 156 20.02 4.40 5.13
CA CYS A 156 19.56 5.66 4.53
C CYS A 156 20.69 6.55 3.95
N SER A 157 21.95 6.23 4.23
CA SER A 157 23.11 7.02 3.77
C SER A 157 23.53 6.64 2.36
N ASP A 158 23.16 5.44 1.90
CA ASP A 158 23.41 5.01 0.53
C ASP A 158 22.38 5.68 -0.40
N ILE A 159 22.81 6.71 -1.11
CA ILE A 159 21.97 7.42 -2.09
C ILE A 159 21.56 6.49 -3.24
N LYS A 160 22.26 5.37 -3.47
CA LYS A 160 22.00 4.46 -4.58
C LYS A 160 21.10 3.29 -4.15
N LYS A 161 21.14 2.88 -2.89
CA LYS A 161 20.40 1.70 -2.40
C LYS A 161 19.47 1.95 -1.22
N GLY A 162 19.49 3.14 -0.64
CA GLY A 162 18.69 3.44 0.53
C GLY A 162 17.19 3.54 0.23
N PRO A 163 16.35 3.39 1.28
CA PRO A 163 14.91 3.56 1.18
C PRO A 163 14.54 4.97 0.75
N ARG A 164 13.53 5.07 -0.12
CA ARG A 164 13.06 6.34 -0.71
C ARG A 164 11.56 6.39 -0.88
N MET A 165 11.02 7.60 -0.77
CA MET A 165 9.62 7.91 -1.02
C MET A 165 9.54 8.92 -2.17
N ILE A 166 8.81 8.60 -3.22
CA ILE A 166 8.65 9.45 -4.40
C ILE A 166 7.16 9.80 -4.53
N VAL A 167 6.84 11.08 -4.60
CA VAL A 167 5.46 11.56 -4.81
C VAL A 167 5.33 12.12 -6.22
N LEU A 168 4.51 11.48 -7.05
CA LEU A 168 4.18 11.92 -8.39
C LEU A 168 2.83 12.63 -8.38
N ASP A 169 2.84 13.92 -8.75
CA ASP A 169 1.68 14.80 -8.75
C ASP A 169 1.57 15.54 -10.10
N SER A 170 0.56 15.17 -10.88
CA SER A 170 0.28 15.75 -12.20
C SER A 170 -0.43 17.10 -12.16
N LEU A 171 -0.95 17.55 -11.01
CA LEU A 171 -1.46 18.92 -10.87
C LEU A 171 -0.40 19.87 -10.32
N ASN A 172 0.64 19.36 -9.65
CA ASN A 172 1.63 20.17 -8.94
C ASN A 172 0.99 21.21 -8.00
N THR A 173 -0.21 20.89 -7.49
CA THR A 173 -1.02 21.77 -6.61
C THR A 173 -0.97 21.33 -5.16
N THR A 174 -0.46 20.13 -4.87
CA THR A 174 -0.40 19.65 -3.50
C THR A 174 0.58 20.49 -2.70
N ASP A 175 0.12 21.14 -1.63
CA ASP A 175 1.00 21.75 -0.62
C ASP A 175 1.98 20.66 -0.12
N PRO A 176 3.26 20.69 -0.54
CA PRO A 176 4.20 19.62 -0.26
C PRO A 176 4.38 19.45 1.24
N THR A 177 4.23 20.54 2.00
CA THR A 177 4.41 20.61 3.45
C THR A 177 3.36 19.78 4.20
N ARG A 178 2.08 19.91 3.83
CA ARG A 178 0.98 19.18 4.48
C ARG A 178 1.01 17.71 4.12
N LEU A 179 1.26 17.37 2.86
CA LEU A 179 1.33 15.98 2.43
C LEU A 179 2.57 15.29 3.02
N GLN A 180 3.73 15.96 3.05
CA GLN A 180 4.94 15.46 3.69
C GLN A 180 4.71 15.06 5.14
N SER A 181 4.05 15.92 5.92
CA SER A 181 3.76 15.64 7.33
C SER A 181 2.86 14.40 7.51
N ALA A 182 1.85 14.26 6.63
CA ALA A 182 0.94 13.11 6.64
C ALA A 182 1.66 11.80 6.23
N ILE A 183 2.46 11.85 5.15
CA ILE A 183 3.26 10.71 4.67
C ILE A 183 4.26 10.25 5.73
N ARG A 184 5.01 11.18 6.34
CA ARG A 184 5.99 10.83 7.40
C ARG A 184 5.32 10.13 8.58
N ARG A 185 4.17 10.63 9.02
CA ARG A 185 3.39 10.00 10.10
C ARG A 185 2.88 8.62 9.69
N PHE A 186 2.41 8.48 8.45
CA PHE A 186 1.98 7.20 7.88
C PHE A 186 3.10 6.16 7.92
N ILE A 187 4.30 6.50 7.41
CA ILE A 187 5.45 5.60 7.43
C ILE A 187 5.88 5.26 8.85
N VAL A 188 5.96 6.24 9.76
CA VAL A 188 6.30 5.99 11.18
C VAL A 188 5.36 4.95 11.81
N ASP A 189 4.08 5.03 11.53
CA ASP A 189 3.12 4.09 12.10
C ASP A 189 3.15 2.72 11.44
N ILE A 190 3.50 2.64 10.15
CA ILE A 190 3.76 1.35 9.47
C ILE A 190 4.93 0.63 10.14
N TYR A 191 6.08 1.30 10.29
CA TYR A 191 7.27 0.74 10.96
C TYR A 191 6.94 0.23 12.37
N LYS A 192 6.19 1.01 13.16
CA LYS A 192 5.75 0.58 14.50
C LYS A 192 4.81 -0.63 14.45
N SER A 193 3.87 -0.66 13.52
CA SER A 193 2.90 -1.76 13.40
C SER A 193 3.55 -3.09 13.01
N GLU A 194 4.71 -3.01 12.37
CA GLU A 194 5.55 -4.14 12.00
C GLU A 194 6.67 -4.42 13.02
N GLU A 195 6.66 -3.73 14.18
CA GLU A 195 7.62 -3.91 15.27
C GLU A 195 9.08 -3.80 14.82
N ARG A 196 9.32 -2.93 13.84
CA ARG A 196 10.63 -2.62 13.30
C ARG A 196 11.49 -1.88 14.33
N GLU A 197 12.78 -2.23 14.39
CA GLU A 197 13.75 -1.64 15.34
C GLU A 197 14.22 -0.24 14.93
N GLU A 198 14.00 0.15 13.67
CA GLU A 198 14.45 1.41 13.15
C GLU A 198 13.83 2.61 13.88
N SER A 199 14.72 3.51 14.32
CA SER A 199 14.32 4.69 15.07
C SER A 199 13.53 5.69 14.21
N LYS A 200 12.75 6.56 14.87
CA LYS A 200 12.14 7.72 14.19
C LYS A 200 13.16 8.61 13.48
N GLN A 201 14.41 8.66 13.98
CA GLN A 201 15.48 9.44 13.34
C GLN A 201 15.88 8.82 12.00
N PHE A 202 15.92 7.49 11.90
CA PHE A 202 16.12 6.81 10.63
C PHE A 202 14.99 7.13 9.64
N ILE A 203 13.73 7.00 10.07
CA ILE A 203 12.56 7.25 9.21
C ILE A 203 12.54 8.70 8.71
N ASN A 204 13.00 9.66 9.52
CA ASN A 204 13.14 11.06 9.12
C ASN A 204 14.25 11.29 8.08
N LYS A 205 15.26 10.42 7.99
CA LYS A 205 16.34 10.49 7.00
C LYS A 205 15.99 9.87 5.65
N ILE A 206 14.97 9.00 5.58
CA ILE A 206 14.44 8.48 4.31
C ILE A 206 14.09 9.67 3.42
N ARG A 207 14.56 9.72 2.18
CA ARG A 207 14.28 10.87 1.30
C ARG A 207 12.83 10.86 0.87
N LEU A 208 12.22 12.05 0.83
CA LEU A 208 10.89 12.28 0.26
C LEU A 208 11.07 13.26 -0.89
N GLU A 209 10.79 12.80 -2.10
CA GLU A 209 11.10 13.50 -3.35
C GLU A 209 9.79 13.82 -4.09
N PHE A 210 9.76 14.98 -4.72
CA PHE A 210 8.63 15.48 -5.53
C PHE A 210 9.16 15.86 -6.91
N PRO A 211 9.49 14.86 -7.74
CA PRO A 211 10.09 15.13 -9.04
C PRO A 211 9.05 15.72 -9.99
N LYS A 212 9.51 16.47 -10.98
CA LYS A 212 8.62 16.99 -12.04
C LYS A 212 8.09 15.83 -12.85
N VAL A 213 6.82 15.87 -13.21
CA VAL A 213 6.18 14.86 -14.07
C VAL A 213 5.31 15.58 -15.11
N PRO A 214 4.84 14.89 -16.17
CA PRO A 214 3.85 15.42 -17.08
C PRO A 214 2.67 15.99 -16.29
N GLN A 215 2.33 17.23 -16.60
CA GLN A 215 1.29 17.97 -15.91
C GLN A 215 -0.02 17.83 -16.69
N GLN A 216 -1.09 17.54 -15.96
CA GLN A 216 -2.42 17.36 -16.54
C GLN A 216 -3.06 18.69 -16.91
N ASN A 217 -4.03 18.62 -17.80
CA ASN A 217 -4.97 19.71 -18.05
C ASN A 217 -6.38 19.21 -17.69
N GLY A 218 -7.04 19.85 -16.71
CA GLY A 218 -8.39 19.45 -16.29
C GLY A 218 -8.40 18.40 -15.17
N GLU A 219 -9.35 17.45 -15.21
CA GLU A 219 -9.68 16.53 -14.11
C GLU A 219 -9.06 15.12 -14.24
N GLU A 220 -7.93 14.99 -14.96
CA GLU A 220 -7.33 13.70 -15.35
C GLU A 220 -6.41 13.06 -14.28
N CYS A 221 -6.28 13.63 -13.10
CA CYS A 221 -5.30 13.18 -12.08
C CYS A 221 -5.31 11.67 -11.79
N GLY A 222 -6.49 11.04 -11.77
CA GLY A 222 -6.59 9.58 -11.60
C GLY A 222 -5.98 8.80 -12.78
N ILE A 223 -6.13 9.29 -14.02
CA ILE A 223 -5.53 8.69 -15.22
C ILE A 223 -4.00 8.77 -15.12
N TYR A 224 -3.47 9.91 -14.70
CA TYR A 224 -2.03 10.09 -14.52
C TYR A 224 -1.46 9.15 -13.46
N VAL A 225 -2.15 8.95 -12.33
CA VAL A 225 -1.73 7.96 -11.32
C VAL A 225 -1.65 6.54 -11.91
N LEU A 226 -2.66 6.11 -12.66
CA LEU A 226 -2.63 4.80 -13.33
C LEU A 226 -1.50 4.70 -14.36
N TYR A 227 -1.28 5.76 -15.13
CA TYR A 227 -0.22 5.82 -16.13
C TYR A 227 1.16 5.74 -15.49
N PHE A 228 1.37 6.48 -14.39
CA PHE A 228 2.63 6.39 -13.64
C PHE A 228 2.88 4.97 -13.16
N ILE A 229 1.88 4.30 -12.56
CA ILE A 229 2.02 2.89 -12.15
C ILE A 229 2.37 1.99 -13.34
N GLN A 230 1.69 2.17 -14.47
CA GLN A 230 1.97 1.45 -15.71
C GLN A 230 3.43 1.64 -16.16
N CYS A 231 3.97 2.85 -16.09
CA CYS A 231 5.37 3.11 -16.41
C CYS A 231 6.32 2.33 -15.49
N PHE A 232 6.06 2.25 -14.18
CA PHE A 232 6.88 1.43 -13.28
C PHE A 232 6.78 -0.07 -13.57
N LEU A 233 5.61 -0.55 -13.98
CA LEU A 233 5.36 -1.98 -14.22
C LEU A 233 5.91 -2.48 -15.56
N GLN A 234 5.83 -1.66 -16.61
CA GLN A 234 6.13 -2.08 -17.98
C GLN A 234 7.39 -1.46 -18.57
N ASN A 235 7.77 -0.26 -18.12
CA ASN A 235 8.93 0.41 -18.67
C ASN A 235 10.16 -0.02 -17.87
N ASN A 236 10.87 -1.03 -18.39
CA ASN A 236 12.13 -1.52 -17.80
C ASN A 236 13.13 -0.39 -17.56
N LYS A 237 13.05 0.71 -18.31
CA LYS A 237 13.89 1.88 -18.06
C LYS A 237 13.74 2.37 -16.62
N LEU A 238 12.52 2.42 -16.05
CA LEU A 238 12.26 3.05 -14.73
C LEU A 238 12.88 2.24 -13.62
N ALA A 239 12.66 0.93 -13.68
CA ALA A 239 13.34 -0.03 -12.84
C ALA A 239 14.85 0.06 -13.06
N GLU A 240 15.31 0.12 -14.32
CA GLU A 240 16.71 0.21 -14.68
C GLU A 240 17.38 1.50 -14.20
N VAL A 241 16.71 2.66 -14.13
CA VAL A 241 17.27 3.91 -13.59
C VAL A 241 17.27 3.93 -12.07
N LEU A 242 16.24 3.34 -11.45
CA LEU A 242 16.22 3.12 -10.00
C LEU A 242 17.27 2.08 -9.57
N GLU A 243 17.66 1.16 -10.47
CA GLU A 243 18.70 0.15 -10.29
C GLU A 243 20.10 0.57 -10.79
N ASN A 244 20.21 1.44 -11.81
CA ASN A 244 21.46 1.87 -12.44
C ASN A 244 22.08 3.03 -11.67
N LYS A 245 23.15 2.63 -10.99
CA LYS A 245 23.98 3.30 -10.00
C LYS A 245 24.76 4.54 -10.47
N ASN A 246 24.42 5.20 -11.57
CA ASN A 246 25.19 6.33 -12.11
C ASN A 246 24.54 7.72 -11.98
N LEU A 247 23.29 7.83 -11.52
CA LEU A 247 22.76 9.15 -11.18
C LEU A 247 23.29 9.59 -9.81
N GLU A 248 24.42 10.28 -9.83
CA GLU A 248 24.68 11.37 -8.87
C GLU A 248 23.78 12.58 -9.13
N GLU A 249 22.93 12.52 -10.17
CA GLU A 249 22.05 13.60 -10.55
C GLU A 249 20.82 13.70 -9.66
N ASP A 250 20.48 14.96 -9.40
CA ASP A 250 19.32 15.43 -8.71
C ASP A 250 18.04 14.75 -9.25
N PHE A 251 17.35 13.98 -8.41
CA PHE A 251 16.05 13.34 -8.73
C PHE A 251 15.02 14.36 -9.24
N SER A 252 15.25 15.65 -9.02
CA SER A 252 14.51 16.76 -9.61
C SER A 252 14.45 16.72 -11.15
N HIS A 253 15.44 16.10 -11.82
CA HIS A 253 15.52 15.97 -13.28
C HIS A 253 15.25 14.56 -13.81
N LEU A 254 14.93 13.58 -12.93
CA LEU A 254 14.74 12.15 -13.28
C LEU A 254 13.70 11.93 -14.40
N PHE A 255 12.77 12.87 -14.53
CA PHE A 255 11.61 12.80 -15.42
C PHE A 255 11.53 14.00 -16.38
N ASP A 256 12.57 14.84 -16.47
CA ASP A 256 12.57 16.07 -17.30
C ASP A 256 12.80 15.78 -18.80
N ASP A 257 13.53 14.71 -19.17
CA ASP A 257 13.91 14.42 -20.57
C ASP A 257 13.40 13.06 -21.07
N GLY A 258 12.25 13.07 -21.76
CA GLY A 258 11.80 11.94 -22.59
C GLY A 258 11.35 10.68 -21.84
N TRP A 259 11.12 10.77 -20.54
CA TRP A 259 10.70 9.64 -19.71
C TRP A 259 9.28 9.16 -19.99
N PHE A 260 8.39 10.13 -20.13
CA PHE A 260 6.99 9.91 -20.40
C PHE A 260 6.77 10.27 -21.85
N ASP A 261 6.43 9.27 -22.65
CA ASP A 261 6.09 9.49 -24.04
C ASP A 261 4.66 10.07 -24.11
N PRO A 262 4.48 11.30 -24.64
CA PRO A 262 3.15 11.89 -24.80
C PRO A 262 2.23 11.02 -25.67
N GLU A 263 2.78 10.27 -26.63
CA GLU A 263 2.02 9.35 -27.46
C GLU A 263 1.56 8.13 -26.65
N GLU A 264 2.42 7.56 -25.81
CA GLU A 264 2.03 6.47 -24.89
C GLU A 264 0.95 6.93 -23.90
N LEU A 265 1.09 8.12 -23.32
CA LEU A 265 0.09 8.69 -22.41
C LEU A 265 -1.26 8.88 -23.12
N GLU A 266 -1.25 9.39 -24.35
CA GLU A 266 -2.47 9.57 -25.13
C GLU A 266 -3.12 8.24 -25.52
N ASN A 267 -2.32 7.23 -25.86
CA ASN A 267 -2.81 5.88 -26.10
C ASN A 267 -3.37 5.25 -24.81
N PHE A 268 -2.74 5.51 -23.67
CA PHE A 268 -3.21 5.05 -22.36
C PHE A 268 -4.54 5.70 -21.95
N ARG A 269 -4.71 7.00 -22.20
CA ARG A 269 -6.01 7.69 -22.06
C ARG A 269 -7.10 7.00 -22.86
N LYS A 270 -6.85 6.74 -24.15
CA LYS A 270 -7.79 6.03 -25.04
C LYS A 270 -8.13 4.63 -24.54
N ASP A 271 -7.15 3.90 -23.99
CA ASP A 271 -7.38 2.58 -23.40
C ASP A 271 -8.33 2.66 -22.19
N ILE A 272 -8.11 3.61 -21.27
CA ILE A 272 -9.01 3.82 -20.12
C ILE A 272 -10.42 4.22 -20.58
N HIS A 273 -10.56 5.12 -21.55
CA HIS A 273 -11.88 5.49 -22.07
C HIS A 273 -12.59 4.30 -22.72
N SER A 274 -11.85 3.46 -23.44
CA SER A 274 -12.38 2.23 -24.04
C SER A 274 -12.80 1.23 -22.96
N PHE A 275 -12.01 1.08 -21.90
CA PHE A 275 -12.33 0.26 -20.73
C PHE A 275 -13.63 0.73 -20.05
N GLN A 276 -13.78 2.03 -19.83
CA GLN A 276 -14.99 2.63 -19.28
C GLN A 276 -16.21 2.40 -20.19
N ALA A 277 -16.06 2.58 -21.51
CA ALA A 277 -17.14 2.39 -22.47
C ALA A 277 -17.62 0.94 -22.52
N ASN A 278 -16.68 -0.02 -22.58
CA ASN A 278 -16.99 -1.45 -22.59
C ASN A 278 -17.75 -1.89 -21.33
N ARG A 279 -17.43 -1.29 -20.18
CA ARG A 279 -18.13 -1.57 -18.93
C ARG A 279 -19.57 -1.04 -18.94
N ASN A 280 -19.77 0.20 -19.39
CA ASN A 280 -21.11 0.78 -19.48
C ASN A 280 -22.03 -0.04 -20.38
N ASN A 281 -21.51 -0.57 -21.49
CA ASN A 281 -22.27 -1.44 -22.39
C ASN A 281 -22.68 -2.76 -21.72
N LYS A 282 -21.76 -3.42 -21.00
CA LYS A 282 -22.08 -4.65 -20.25
C LYS A 282 -23.13 -4.43 -19.16
N THR A 283 -23.08 -3.30 -18.46
CA THR A 283 -24.10 -2.96 -17.46
C THR A 283 -25.47 -2.73 -18.10
N ALA A 284 -25.53 -2.07 -19.26
CA ALA A 284 -26.78 -1.83 -19.98
C ALA A 284 -27.41 -3.12 -20.51
N GLU A 285 -26.62 -4.09 -20.98
CA GLU A 285 -27.10 -5.39 -21.45
C GLU A 285 -27.70 -6.24 -20.31
N CYS A 286 -27.12 -6.18 -19.11
CA CYS A 286 -27.66 -6.86 -17.93
C CYS A 286 -28.96 -6.23 -17.41
N GLU A 287 -29.11 -4.90 -17.49
CA GLU A 287 -30.34 -4.20 -17.10
C GLU A 287 -31.51 -4.45 -18.06
N TYR A 288 -31.24 -4.77 -19.34
CA TYR A 288 -32.28 -5.08 -20.33
C TYR A 288 -32.66 -6.57 -20.39
N SER A 289 -31.90 -7.43 -19.72
CA SER A 289 -32.11 -8.89 -19.69
C SER A 289 -32.73 -9.40 -18.38
N SER A 290 -33.10 -8.50 -17.46
CA SER A 290 -33.80 -8.79 -16.20
C SER A 290 -35.24 -8.28 -16.24
#